data_AF-A0A9P9AS45-F1
#
_entry.id   AF-A0A9P9AS45-F1
#
_cell.length_a   1.000
_cell.length_b   1.000
_cell.length_c   1.000
_cell.angle_alpha   90.00
_cell.angle_beta   90.00
_cell.angle_gamma   90.00
#
_symmetry.space_group_name_H-M   'P 1'
#
loop_
_entity.id
_entity.type
_entity.pdbx_description
1 polymer ?
#
loop_
_entity_poly.entity_id
_entity_poly.type
_entity_poly.pdbx_seq_one_letter_code
_entity_poly.pdbx_strand_id
1 'polypeptide(L)'
;MAESRPQMVVDPGWYNETDNDSVLSSEPASSTTSLSASILDYRKLHGRTYQNFNTGTEYWGPNDERQNEALDLTHHMLYIALDDKLFLAPIGENPQRVIDIGTGTGIWAIDFADQFPSAEVIGTDLSPIQPSWVPANCRFELDDAQLPWAYPDNHFDYIHIRCLMGSITDWPALYREIHRCLKPGGWFEHQDYSIDVVSDDDSVPKGSPLDGWGALFQEAGDRMGRTFNIIENGRNVEWFKGAGFERIGTHRFKLPLGGWPADPKWKEVGQYNLTIVDESLEGYVLFLLTNVMGWDYAKVQAFIAETRKTLRDRSMHAYCDVGTVWGQKAAVTADPETETAPTTTA
;
A
#
# COMPACT_ATOMS: atom_id res chain seq x y z
N MET A 1 -1.13 5.61 23.38
CA MET A 1 -1.87 6.87 23.56
C MET A 1 -2.36 7.27 22.20
N ALA A 2 -3.67 7.43 22.00
CA ALA A 2 -4.19 7.90 20.72
C ALA A 2 -3.79 9.37 20.56
N GLU A 3 -2.93 9.68 19.59
CA GLU A 3 -2.70 11.06 19.17
C GLU A 3 -4.05 11.67 18.81
N SER A 4 -4.41 12.80 19.43
CA SER A 4 -5.64 13.51 19.11
C SER A 4 -5.53 14.02 17.67
N ARG A 5 -6.26 13.39 16.76
CA ARG A 5 -6.22 13.75 15.33
C ARG A 5 -6.96 15.07 15.14
N PRO A 6 -6.37 16.05 14.43
CA PRO A 6 -7.04 17.31 14.17
C PRO A 6 -8.31 17.08 13.33
N GLN A 7 -9.37 17.81 13.65
CA GLN A 7 -10.62 17.83 12.88
C GLN A 7 -10.41 18.65 11.59
N MET A 8 -10.86 18.13 10.45
CA MET A 8 -10.83 18.88 9.20
C MET A 8 -12.03 19.81 9.08
N VAL A 9 -11.80 21.03 8.60
CA VAL A 9 -12.84 22.04 8.37
C VAL A 9 -13.46 21.81 6.99
N VAL A 10 -14.79 21.93 6.87
CA VAL A 10 -15.51 21.78 5.59
C VAL A 10 -15.43 23.07 4.76
N ASP A 11 -15.20 22.96 3.45
CA ASP A 11 -15.25 24.07 2.49
C ASP A 11 -16.69 24.52 2.21
N PRO A 12 -17.06 25.78 2.48
CA PRO A 12 -18.37 26.33 2.12
C PRO A 12 -18.67 26.34 0.60
N GLY A 13 -17.64 26.27 -0.24
CA GLY A 13 -17.72 26.33 -1.71
C GLY A 13 -17.94 25.00 -2.42
N TRP A 14 -17.95 23.86 -1.72
CA TRP A 14 -18.07 22.49 -2.27
C TRP A 14 -19.36 22.24 -3.09
N TYR A 15 -20.29 23.19 -3.14
CA TYR A 15 -21.51 23.23 -3.97
C TYR A 15 -21.35 22.92 -5.47
N ASN A 16 -20.39 23.55 -6.15
CA ASN A 16 -20.51 23.81 -7.58
C ASN A 16 -19.15 23.67 -8.29
N GLU A 17 -18.98 22.67 -9.16
CA GLU A 17 -18.07 22.66 -10.35
C GLU A 17 -17.88 21.24 -10.93
N THR A 18 -17.64 21.15 -12.24
CA THR A 18 -17.27 19.95 -13.02
C THR A 18 -16.38 20.36 -14.20
N ASP A 19 -15.29 19.63 -14.48
CA ASP A 19 -14.72 19.48 -15.83
C ASP A 19 -13.73 18.28 -15.88
N ASN A 20 -13.53 17.76 -17.10
CA ASN A 20 -12.87 16.49 -17.46
C ASN A 20 -11.94 16.72 -18.66
N ASP A 21 -10.80 16.00 -18.74
CA ASP A 21 -10.23 15.44 -19.98
C ASP A 21 -8.85 14.78 -19.75
N SER A 22 -8.56 13.68 -20.47
CA SER A 22 -7.19 13.17 -20.70
C SER A 22 -7.09 12.41 -22.02
N VAL A 23 -5.89 12.43 -22.63
CA VAL A 23 -5.47 11.77 -23.87
C VAL A 23 -4.19 10.98 -23.59
N LEU A 24 -4.09 9.74 -24.10
CA LEU A 24 -2.92 8.87 -23.93
C LEU A 24 -2.30 8.46 -25.28
N SER A 25 -0.97 8.32 -25.32
CA SER A 25 -0.24 7.69 -26.43
C SER A 25 0.89 6.78 -25.93
N SER A 26 1.10 5.71 -26.72
CA SER A 26 1.89 4.47 -26.55
C SER A 26 3.43 4.58 -26.59
N GLU A 27 4.16 3.55 -26.10
CA GLU A 27 5.09 2.64 -26.85
C GLU A 27 6.03 1.77 -25.93
N PRO A 28 6.81 0.76 -26.44
CA PRO A 28 7.03 -0.54 -25.77
C PRO A 28 8.44 -0.90 -25.20
N ALA A 29 8.42 -1.92 -24.31
CA ALA A 29 9.31 -3.07 -23.99
C ALA A 29 10.87 -3.02 -23.89
N SER A 30 11.39 -3.62 -22.80
CA SER A 30 12.76 -4.19 -22.62
C SER A 30 12.82 -5.17 -21.43
N SER A 31 13.85 -6.04 -21.42
CA SER A 31 13.88 -7.41 -20.87
C SER A 31 14.72 -7.65 -19.59
N THR A 32 14.22 -8.49 -18.69
CA THR A 32 14.95 -9.54 -17.94
C THR A 32 14.34 -10.90 -18.32
N THR A 33 14.99 -12.03 -17.98
CA THR A 33 14.65 -13.42 -18.37
C THR A 33 13.20 -13.59 -18.83
N SER A 34 13.00 -14.00 -20.10
CA SER A 34 11.66 -14.00 -20.72
C SER A 34 10.66 -14.66 -19.80
N LEU A 35 9.69 -13.87 -19.30
CA LEU A 35 8.49 -14.39 -18.66
C LEU A 35 7.94 -15.49 -19.58
N SER A 36 7.67 -16.67 -19.03
CA SER A 36 6.98 -17.67 -19.82
C SER A 36 5.63 -17.08 -20.24
N ALA A 37 5.22 -17.30 -21.49
CA ALA A 37 3.97 -16.77 -22.02
C ALA A 37 2.76 -17.13 -21.14
N SER A 38 2.84 -18.22 -20.37
CA SER A 38 1.82 -18.65 -19.41
C SER A 38 1.62 -17.70 -18.23
N ILE A 39 2.65 -16.96 -17.79
CA ILE A 39 2.53 -15.99 -16.69
C ILE A 39 1.64 -14.81 -17.12
N LEU A 40 1.69 -14.45 -18.40
CA LEU A 40 0.90 -13.38 -19.00
C LEU A 40 -0.53 -13.83 -19.38
N ASP A 41 -0.84 -15.12 -19.24
CA ASP A 41 -2.19 -15.65 -19.43
C ASP A 41 -3.03 -15.38 -18.17
N TYR A 42 -3.34 -14.10 -17.95
CA TYR A 42 -4.04 -13.66 -16.73
C TYR A 42 -5.42 -14.28 -16.59
N ARG A 43 -5.81 -14.55 -15.35
CA ARG A 43 -7.16 -15.01 -15.02
C ARG A 43 -8.14 -13.88 -15.33
N LYS A 44 -9.26 -14.21 -15.99
CA LYS A 44 -10.28 -13.22 -16.38
C LYS A 44 -11.56 -13.44 -15.61
N LEU A 45 -12.07 -12.39 -14.99
CA LEU A 45 -13.34 -12.38 -14.29
C LEU A 45 -14.14 -11.14 -14.74
N HIS A 46 -15.26 -11.36 -15.41
CA HIS A 46 -16.14 -10.30 -15.94
C HIS A 46 -15.41 -9.15 -16.68
N GLY A 47 -14.35 -9.49 -17.42
CA GLY A 47 -13.57 -8.52 -18.22
C GLY A 47 -12.42 -7.83 -17.47
N ARG A 48 -12.25 -8.08 -16.18
CA ARG A 48 -11.07 -7.71 -15.40
C ARG A 48 -10.01 -8.82 -15.43
N THR A 49 -8.73 -8.45 -15.37
CA THR A 49 -7.63 -9.42 -15.29
C THR A 49 -7.05 -9.51 -13.88
N TYR A 50 -6.57 -10.70 -13.51
CA TYR A 50 -5.98 -11.00 -12.21
C TYR A 50 -4.71 -11.81 -12.39
N GLN A 51 -3.79 -11.69 -11.42
CA GLN A 51 -2.49 -12.35 -11.43
C GLN A 51 -2.62 -13.87 -11.64
N ASN A 52 -1.69 -14.44 -12.42
CA ASN A 52 -1.60 -15.87 -12.74
C ASN A 52 -0.17 -16.42 -12.47
N PHE A 53 0.39 -16.03 -11.34
CA PHE A 53 1.64 -16.55 -10.83
C PHE A 53 1.35 -17.78 -9.97
N ASN A 54 1.82 -18.95 -10.44
CA ASN A 54 1.50 -20.26 -9.86
C ASN A 54 2.27 -20.56 -8.56
N THR A 55 2.19 -19.67 -7.58
CA THR A 55 2.74 -19.88 -6.22
C THR A 55 1.73 -20.46 -5.25
N GLY A 56 0.47 -20.60 -5.68
CA GLY A 56 -0.66 -20.98 -4.84
C GLY A 56 -1.33 -19.80 -4.13
N THR A 57 -0.80 -18.58 -4.29
CA THR A 57 -1.45 -17.36 -3.82
C THR A 57 -2.54 -16.94 -4.78
N GLU A 58 -3.76 -16.75 -4.28
CA GLU A 58 -4.86 -16.15 -5.01
C GLU A 58 -5.05 -14.72 -4.52
N TYR A 59 -4.63 -13.75 -5.34
CA TYR A 59 -4.76 -12.32 -5.04
C TYR A 59 -6.12 -11.79 -5.50
N TRP A 60 -6.72 -10.91 -4.71
CA TRP A 60 -8.08 -10.41 -4.88
C TRP A 60 -8.17 -9.15 -5.75
N GLY A 61 -7.08 -8.39 -5.88
CA GLY A 61 -7.04 -7.17 -6.69
C GLY A 61 -6.79 -7.48 -8.18
N PRO A 62 -7.45 -6.76 -9.10
CA PRO A 62 -7.15 -6.87 -10.52
C PRO A 62 -5.78 -6.29 -10.88
N ASN A 63 -5.30 -6.55 -12.09
CA ASN A 63 -4.01 -6.08 -12.60
C ASN A 63 -4.11 -5.52 -14.04
N ASP A 64 -5.32 -5.12 -14.44
CA ASP A 64 -5.58 -4.45 -15.72
C ASP A 64 -5.26 -2.95 -15.66
N GLU A 65 -5.21 -2.31 -16.83
CA GLU A 65 -4.86 -0.89 -16.99
C GLU A 65 -5.67 0.03 -16.07
N ARG A 66 -6.96 -0.24 -15.91
CA ARG A 66 -7.85 0.55 -15.05
C ARG A 66 -7.39 0.51 -13.59
N GLN A 67 -6.90 -0.64 -13.12
CA GLN A 67 -6.36 -0.74 -11.77
C GLN A 67 -4.98 -0.09 -11.67
N ASN A 68 -4.15 -0.19 -12.71
CA ASN A 68 -2.83 0.41 -12.74
C ASN A 68 -2.91 1.96 -12.68
N GLU A 69 -3.81 2.56 -13.46
CA GLU A 69 -4.08 4.01 -13.41
C GLU A 69 -4.48 4.46 -11.99
N ALA A 70 -5.33 3.67 -11.32
CA ALA A 70 -5.73 3.95 -9.95
C ALA A 70 -4.57 3.82 -8.94
N LEU A 71 -3.66 2.87 -9.13
CA LEU A 71 -2.46 2.72 -8.30
C LEU A 71 -1.52 3.93 -8.46
N ASP A 72 -1.33 4.42 -9.69
CA ASP A 72 -0.50 5.58 -9.96
C ASP A 72 -1.10 6.87 -9.37
N LEU A 73 -2.42 7.06 -9.50
CA LEU A 73 -3.13 8.15 -8.84
C LEU A 73 -3.03 8.05 -7.31
N THR A 74 -3.14 6.83 -6.76
CA THR A 74 -2.98 6.58 -5.32
C THR A 74 -1.58 6.99 -4.85
N HIS A 75 -0.56 6.67 -5.63
CA HIS A 75 0.81 7.08 -5.32
C HIS A 75 0.94 8.60 -5.26
N HIS A 76 0.45 9.30 -6.27
CA HIS A 76 0.51 10.77 -6.35
C HIS A 76 -0.27 11.42 -5.20
N MET A 77 -1.49 10.95 -4.93
CA MET A 77 -2.32 11.41 -3.83
C MET A 77 -1.60 11.28 -2.47
N LEU A 78 -0.98 10.13 -2.20
CA LEU A 78 -0.23 9.92 -0.97
C LEU A 78 1.04 10.77 -0.90
N TYR A 79 1.72 10.99 -2.03
CA TYR A 79 2.87 11.87 -2.10
C TYR A 79 2.51 13.30 -1.67
N ILE A 80 1.40 13.85 -2.18
CA ILE A 80 0.86 15.14 -1.71
C ILE A 80 0.52 15.06 -0.22
N ALA A 81 -0.25 14.05 0.20
CA ALA A 81 -0.69 13.91 1.58
C ALA A 81 0.47 13.89 2.59
N LEU A 82 1.62 13.32 2.20
CA LEU A 82 2.84 13.19 3.00
C LEU A 82 3.82 14.37 2.86
N ASP A 83 3.38 15.50 2.30
CA ASP A 83 4.21 16.69 2.08
C ASP A 83 5.41 16.41 1.16
N ASP A 84 5.13 15.82 0.00
CA ASP A 84 6.09 15.50 -1.06
C ASP A 84 7.20 14.53 -0.62
N LYS A 85 6.83 13.59 0.27
CA LYS A 85 7.72 12.53 0.79
C LYS A 85 7.27 11.15 0.36
N LEU A 86 8.22 10.34 -0.08
CA LEU A 86 8.01 8.92 -0.42
C LEU A 86 7.93 8.02 0.82
N PHE A 87 8.55 8.43 1.93
CA PHE A 87 8.64 7.67 3.18
C PHE A 87 8.80 8.59 4.38
N LEU A 88 8.57 8.07 5.59
CA LEU A 88 8.70 8.81 6.85
C LEU A 88 9.82 8.28 7.77
N ALA A 89 10.27 7.05 7.55
CA ALA A 89 11.34 6.41 8.30
C ALA A 89 12.66 7.18 8.17
N PRO A 90 13.44 7.34 9.26
CA PRO A 90 14.69 8.10 9.24
C PRO A 90 15.86 7.25 8.71
N ILE A 91 15.82 6.94 7.41
CA ILE A 91 16.77 6.05 6.72
C ILE A 91 18.15 6.66 6.44
N GLY A 92 18.32 7.96 6.71
CA GLY A 92 19.54 8.71 6.37
C GLY A 92 19.60 9.11 4.90
N GLU A 93 20.76 9.60 4.46
CA GLU A 93 20.91 10.20 3.12
C GLU A 93 21.52 9.24 2.08
N ASN A 94 21.98 8.05 2.49
CA ASN A 94 22.75 7.16 1.63
C ASN A 94 22.38 5.67 1.79
N PRO A 95 21.09 5.28 1.62
CA PRO A 95 20.71 3.88 1.54
C PRO A 95 21.44 3.21 0.37
N GLN A 96 21.85 1.94 0.50
CA GLN A 96 22.57 1.22 -0.56
C GLN A 96 21.70 0.15 -1.22
N ARG A 97 20.85 -0.54 -0.46
CA ARG A 97 19.93 -1.56 -0.96
C ARG A 97 18.55 -1.37 -0.39
N VAL A 98 17.57 -1.19 -1.27
CA VAL A 98 16.18 -0.95 -0.93
C VAL A 98 15.29 -1.93 -1.68
N ILE A 99 14.25 -2.41 -1.00
CA ILE A 99 13.23 -3.25 -1.62
C ILE A 99 11.82 -2.76 -1.27
N ASP A 100 10.99 -2.63 -2.31
CA ASP A 100 9.58 -2.31 -2.25
C ASP A 100 8.75 -3.57 -2.51
N ILE A 101 8.04 -4.05 -1.49
CA ILE A 101 7.32 -5.32 -1.53
C ILE A 101 5.86 -5.06 -1.89
N GLY A 102 5.36 -5.75 -2.92
CA GLY A 102 4.04 -5.47 -3.49
C GLY A 102 4.03 -4.15 -4.25
N THR A 103 5.03 -3.97 -5.13
CA THR A 103 5.34 -2.69 -5.76
C THR A 103 4.26 -2.19 -6.72
N GLY A 104 3.31 -3.04 -7.12
CA GLY A 104 2.22 -2.67 -8.02
C GLY A 104 2.78 -2.24 -9.37
N THR A 105 2.48 -1.03 -9.82
CA THR A 105 3.04 -0.46 -11.07
C THR A 105 4.54 -0.18 -10.99
N GLY A 106 5.13 -0.22 -9.79
CA GLY A 106 6.54 0.07 -9.58
C GLY A 106 6.87 1.55 -9.38
N ILE A 107 5.85 2.43 -9.44
CA ILE A 107 6.04 3.88 -9.45
C ILE A 107 6.77 4.40 -8.19
N TRP A 108 6.49 3.83 -7.01
CA TRP A 108 7.20 4.20 -5.78
C TRP A 108 8.68 3.82 -5.85
N ALA A 109 9.00 2.63 -6.34
CA ALA A 109 10.37 2.15 -6.48
C ALA A 109 11.16 2.98 -7.50
N ILE A 110 10.50 3.40 -8.59
CA ILE A 110 11.08 4.29 -9.61
C ILE A 110 11.41 5.65 -9.00
N ASP A 111 10.44 6.29 -8.34
CA ASP A 111 10.64 7.61 -7.72
C ASP A 111 11.71 7.56 -6.62
N PHE A 112 11.76 6.46 -5.85
CA PHE A 112 12.81 6.26 -4.85
C PHE A 112 14.19 6.10 -5.52
N ALA A 113 14.28 5.36 -6.62
CA ALA A 113 15.52 5.16 -7.36
C ALA A 113 16.06 6.46 -7.97
N ASP A 114 15.17 7.33 -8.45
CA ASP A 114 15.51 8.67 -8.92
C ASP A 114 15.97 9.59 -7.77
N GLN A 115 15.33 9.49 -6.60
CA GLN A 115 15.71 10.24 -5.40
C GLN A 115 17.08 9.80 -4.84
N PHE A 116 17.43 8.51 -4.96
CA PHE A 116 18.69 7.94 -4.48
C PHE A 116 19.46 7.20 -5.59
N PRO A 117 20.14 7.91 -6.51
CA PRO A 117 20.84 7.29 -7.64
C PRO A 117 21.97 6.32 -7.27
N SER A 118 22.46 6.37 -6.02
CA SER A 118 23.48 5.45 -5.50
C SER A 118 22.91 4.17 -4.89
N ALA A 119 21.60 4.10 -4.64
CA ALA A 119 20.94 2.93 -4.07
C ALA A 119 20.57 1.94 -5.18
N GLU A 120 20.75 0.66 -4.92
CA GLU A 120 20.10 -0.42 -5.66
C GLU A 120 18.66 -0.57 -5.14
N VAL A 121 17.68 -0.44 -6.04
CA VAL A 121 16.25 -0.53 -5.72
C VAL A 121 15.63 -1.73 -6.43
N ILE A 122 14.93 -2.56 -5.67
CA ILE A 122 14.19 -3.72 -6.16
C ILE A 122 12.72 -3.51 -5.85
N GLY A 123 11.83 -3.64 -6.84
CA GLY A 123 10.40 -3.81 -6.57
C GLY A 123 9.99 -5.26 -6.80
N THR A 124 9.18 -5.84 -5.91
CA THR A 124 8.63 -7.19 -6.09
C THR A 124 7.13 -7.18 -6.16
N ASP A 125 6.56 -7.99 -7.05
CA ASP A 125 5.11 -8.16 -7.17
C ASP A 125 4.74 -9.54 -7.72
N LEU A 126 3.48 -9.94 -7.54
CA LEU A 126 2.89 -11.14 -8.15
C LEU A 126 2.52 -10.95 -9.63
N SER A 127 2.39 -9.70 -10.08
CA SER A 127 2.03 -9.35 -11.45
C SER A 127 3.18 -8.61 -12.14
N PRO A 128 3.59 -9.02 -13.35
CA PRO A 128 4.57 -8.27 -14.14
C PRO A 128 3.87 -7.12 -14.90
N ILE A 129 3.42 -6.10 -14.16
CA ILE A 129 2.70 -4.92 -14.68
C ILE A 129 3.54 -3.64 -14.68
N GLN A 130 4.83 -3.77 -14.34
CA GLN A 130 5.74 -2.63 -14.21
C GLN A 130 6.28 -2.20 -15.58
N PRO A 131 6.61 -0.91 -15.77
CA PRO A 131 7.15 -0.42 -17.03
C PRO A 131 8.54 -1.01 -17.28
N SER A 132 8.90 -1.15 -18.55
CA SER A 132 10.24 -1.63 -18.92
C SER A 132 11.30 -0.54 -18.93
N TRP A 133 10.90 0.73 -19.01
CA TRP A 133 11.81 1.87 -18.97
C TRP A 133 11.87 2.42 -17.54
N VAL A 134 12.99 2.17 -16.86
CA VAL A 134 13.20 2.51 -15.45
C VAL A 134 14.60 3.07 -15.23
N PRO A 135 14.86 3.74 -14.10
CA PRO A 135 16.21 4.15 -13.70
C PRO A 135 17.18 2.95 -13.69
N ALA A 136 18.44 3.19 -14.04
CA ALA A 136 19.44 2.12 -14.19
C ALA A 136 19.74 1.36 -12.88
N ASN A 137 19.38 1.96 -11.74
CA ASN A 137 19.51 1.41 -10.40
C ASN A 137 18.21 0.77 -9.87
N CYS A 138 17.14 0.72 -10.67
CA CYS A 138 15.87 0.09 -10.34
C CYS A 138 15.65 -1.17 -11.18
N ARG A 139 15.12 -2.24 -10.56
CA ARG A 139 14.65 -3.42 -11.27
C ARG A 139 13.43 -4.02 -10.59
N PHE A 140 12.72 -4.87 -11.33
CA PHE A 140 11.55 -5.59 -10.84
C PHE A 140 11.75 -7.09 -10.88
N GLU A 141 11.27 -7.77 -9.85
CA GLU A 141 11.32 -9.21 -9.70
C GLU A 141 9.91 -9.75 -9.46
N LEU A 142 9.52 -10.78 -10.22
CA LEU A 142 8.26 -11.49 -10.00
C LEU A 142 8.44 -12.40 -8.77
N ASP A 143 7.80 -12.07 -7.66
CA ASP A 143 7.98 -12.79 -6.39
C ASP A 143 6.71 -12.75 -5.51
N ASP A 144 6.55 -13.78 -4.70
CA ASP A 144 5.47 -13.88 -3.71
C ASP A 144 6.03 -13.65 -2.32
N ALA A 145 5.70 -12.50 -1.73
CA ALA A 145 6.21 -12.07 -0.43
C ALA A 145 5.94 -13.07 0.72
N GLN A 146 4.99 -14.00 0.56
CA GLN A 146 4.65 -15.00 1.57
C GLN A 146 5.56 -16.25 1.52
N LEU A 147 6.30 -16.45 0.43
CA LEU A 147 7.25 -17.55 0.31
C LEU A 147 8.58 -17.19 0.99
N PRO A 148 9.45 -18.17 1.29
CA PRO A 148 10.78 -17.87 1.81
C PRO A 148 11.58 -16.99 0.85
N TRP A 149 12.15 -15.89 1.35
CA TRP A 149 12.86 -14.94 0.49
C TRP A 149 14.22 -15.49 0.09
N ALA A 150 14.60 -15.30 -1.18
CA ALA A 150 15.91 -15.71 -1.70
C ALA A 150 17.06 -14.82 -1.19
N TYR A 151 16.75 -13.72 -0.50
CA TYR A 151 17.74 -12.77 0.01
C TYR A 151 18.41 -13.28 1.30
N PRO A 152 19.73 -13.05 1.47
CA PRO A 152 20.46 -13.45 2.66
C PRO A 152 20.05 -12.61 3.87
N ASP A 153 20.44 -13.07 5.06
CA ASP A 153 20.32 -12.27 6.28
C ASP A 153 21.07 -10.94 6.14
N ASN A 154 20.56 -9.87 6.74
CA ASN A 154 21.23 -8.57 6.79
C ASN A 154 21.60 -8.01 5.41
N HIS A 155 20.67 -8.07 4.46
CA HIS A 155 20.88 -7.67 3.08
C HIS A 155 20.45 -6.24 2.75
N PHE A 156 19.29 -5.80 3.23
CA PHE A 156 18.69 -4.50 2.88
C PHE A 156 18.95 -3.42 3.92
N ASP A 157 19.12 -2.17 3.48
CA ASP A 157 19.17 -0.99 4.35
C ASP A 157 17.76 -0.47 4.66
N TYR A 158 16.85 -0.60 3.70
CA TYR A 158 15.46 -0.18 3.82
C TYR A 158 14.52 -1.17 3.13
N ILE A 159 13.42 -1.51 3.80
CA ILE A 159 12.32 -2.30 3.24
C ILE A 159 11.05 -1.47 3.36
N HIS A 160 10.27 -1.41 2.30
CA HIS A 160 9.01 -0.68 2.23
C HIS A 160 7.86 -1.62 1.85
N ILE A 161 6.71 -1.44 2.51
CA ILE A 161 5.42 -2.03 2.13
C ILE A 161 4.38 -0.92 2.12
N ARG A 162 3.55 -0.91 1.07
CA ARG A 162 2.39 -0.02 1.02
C ARG A 162 1.16 -0.69 0.44
N CYS A 163 0.02 -0.50 1.11
CA CYS A 163 -1.32 -0.89 0.64
C CYS A 163 -1.46 -2.40 0.34
N LEU A 164 -0.97 -3.26 1.24
CA LEU A 164 -1.04 -4.71 1.09
C LEU A 164 -2.15 -5.37 1.93
N MET A 165 -3.08 -4.60 2.51
CA MET A 165 -4.27 -5.15 3.17
C MET A 165 -4.98 -6.23 2.34
N GLY A 166 -5.46 -7.28 3.00
CA GLY A 166 -6.12 -8.41 2.34
C GLY A 166 -5.19 -9.27 1.47
N SER A 167 -3.88 -8.99 1.42
CA SER A 167 -2.93 -9.69 0.52
C SER A 167 -2.12 -10.77 1.20
N ILE A 168 -1.93 -10.72 2.52
CA ILE A 168 -1.03 -11.62 3.27
C ILE A 168 -1.83 -12.45 4.28
N THR A 169 -1.54 -13.76 4.36
CA THR A 169 -2.19 -14.69 5.32
C THR A 169 -1.54 -14.68 6.70
N ASP A 170 -0.21 -14.52 6.79
CA ASP A 170 0.56 -14.46 8.04
C ASP A 170 1.49 -13.23 8.06
N TRP A 171 0.93 -12.09 8.45
CA TRP A 171 1.67 -10.84 8.63
C TRP A 171 2.83 -10.94 9.64
N PRO A 172 2.66 -11.55 10.83
CA PRO A 172 3.77 -11.79 11.74
C PRO A 172 4.93 -12.57 11.10
N ALA A 173 4.67 -13.58 10.26
CA ALA A 173 5.72 -14.30 9.55
C ALA A 173 6.46 -13.41 8.55
N LEU A 174 5.73 -12.65 7.74
CA LEU A 174 6.31 -11.68 6.81
C LEU A 174 7.21 -10.67 7.54
N TYR A 175 6.75 -10.13 8.67
CA TYR A 175 7.53 -9.18 9.46
C TYR A 175 8.81 -9.77 10.04
N ARG A 176 8.80 -11.06 10.44
CA ARG A 176 10.02 -11.76 10.87
C ARG A 176 11.00 -11.93 9.71
N GLU A 177 10.50 -12.23 8.51
CA GLU A 177 11.34 -12.38 7.31
C GLU A 177 11.96 -11.04 6.88
N ILE A 178 11.19 -9.96 6.93
CA ILE A 178 11.67 -8.58 6.74
C ILE A 178 12.76 -8.26 7.76
N HIS A 179 12.52 -8.56 9.04
CA HIS A 179 13.50 -8.34 10.10
C HIS A 179 14.79 -9.16 9.87
N ARG A 180 14.69 -10.41 9.40
CA ARG A 180 15.86 -11.24 9.03
C ARG A 180 16.67 -10.57 7.91
N CYS A 181 16.00 -10.13 6.86
CA CYS A 181 16.63 -9.55 5.66
C CYS A 181 17.16 -8.13 5.86
N LEU A 182 16.70 -7.39 6.86
CA LEU A 182 17.25 -6.07 7.19
C LEU A 182 18.64 -6.17 7.82
N LYS A 183 19.54 -5.27 7.42
CA LYS A 183 20.83 -5.06 8.10
C LYS A 183 20.60 -4.55 9.52
N PRO A 184 21.54 -4.79 10.45
CA PRO A 184 21.56 -4.06 11.72
C PRO A 184 21.58 -2.56 11.46
N GLY A 185 20.66 -1.82 12.09
CA GLY A 185 20.46 -0.39 11.83
C GLY A 185 19.60 -0.07 10.59
N GLY A 186 19.17 -1.05 9.81
CA GLY A 186 18.24 -0.86 8.70
C GLY A 186 16.81 -0.63 9.18
N TRP A 187 15.97 -0.06 8.31
CA TRP A 187 14.59 0.33 8.63
C TRP A 187 13.56 -0.45 7.82
N PHE A 188 12.44 -0.75 8.44
CA PHE A 188 11.22 -1.19 7.77
C PHE A 188 10.15 -0.12 7.95
N GLU A 189 9.45 0.23 6.87
CA GLU A 189 8.25 1.06 6.89
C GLU A 189 7.06 0.31 6.27
N HIS A 190 5.92 0.35 6.94
CA HIS A 190 4.64 -0.14 6.44
C HIS A 190 3.59 0.96 6.50
N GLN A 191 3.06 1.32 5.34
CA GLN A 191 1.95 2.25 5.19
C GLN A 191 0.69 1.51 4.68
N ASP A 192 -0.44 1.67 5.37
CA ASP A 192 -1.70 1.09 4.91
C ASP A 192 -2.90 1.97 5.30
N TYR A 193 -4.05 1.69 4.67
CA TYR A 193 -5.31 2.35 4.97
C TYR A 193 -6.09 1.61 6.06
N SER A 194 -7.04 2.31 6.66
CA SER A 194 -8.21 1.69 7.24
C SER A 194 -9.21 1.41 6.12
N ILE A 195 -9.79 0.22 6.12
CA ILE A 195 -10.89 -0.10 5.21
C ILE A 195 -12.22 0.50 5.68
N ASP A 196 -12.30 0.99 6.92
CA ASP A 196 -13.49 1.63 7.44
C ASP A 196 -13.62 3.06 6.87
N VAL A 197 -14.82 3.40 6.39
CA VAL A 197 -15.19 4.74 5.96
C VAL A 197 -16.06 5.37 7.02
N VAL A 198 -15.65 6.53 7.55
CA VAL A 198 -16.30 7.20 8.68
C VAL A 198 -16.43 8.71 8.43
N SER A 199 -17.16 9.40 9.31
CA SER A 199 -17.28 10.86 9.33
C SER A 199 -17.28 11.37 10.77
N ASP A 200 -16.80 12.60 11.00
CA ASP A 200 -16.81 13.22 12.34
C ASP A 200 -18.18 13.79 12.75
N ASP A 201 -19.07 14.02 11.78
CA ASP A 201 -20.32 14.76 11.93
C ASP A 201 -21.56 13.93 11.57
N ASP A 202 -21.42 12.61 11.60
CA ASP A 202 -22.47 11.63 11.25
C ASP A 202 -23.02 11.78 9.81
N SER A 203 -22.27 12.44 8.92
CA SER A 203 -22.65 12.63 7.51
C SER A 203 -22.55 11.35 6.67
N VAL A 204 -21.82 10.32 7.12
CA VAL A 204 -21.94 8.94 6.59
C VAL A 204 -23.14 8.27 7.27
N PRO A 205 -24.28 8.09 6.57
CA PRO A 205 -25.49 7.60 7.22
C PRO A 205 -25.39 6.12 7.57
N LYS A 206 -25.93 5.75 8.73
CA LYS A 206 -26.04 4.33 9.13
C LYS A 206 -26.84 3.52 8.11
N GLY A 207 -26.31 2.36 7.74
CA GLY A 207 -26.89 1.48 6.73
C GLY A 207 -26.65 1.92 5.29
N SER A 208 -25.91 3.01 5.06
CA SER A 208 -25.42 3.34 3.72
C SER A 208 -24.36 2.32 3.26
N PRO A 209 -24.11 2.17 1.95
CA PRO A 209 -23.05 1.30 1.46
C PRO A 209 -21.66 1.62 2.05
N LEU A 210 -21.38 2.89 2.36
CA LEU A 210 -20.11 3.30 2.96
C LEU A 210 -19.99 2.92 4.45
N ASP A 211 -21.10 3.02 5.22
CA ASP A 211 -21.14 2.56 6.61
C ASP A 211 -20.91 1.04 6.71
N GLY A 212 -21.40 0.27 5.73
CA GLY A 212 -21.17 -1.18 5.64
C GLY A 212 -19.87 -1.61 4.96
N TRP A 213 -19.07 -0.67 4.45
CA TRP A 213 -17.93 -0.97 3.58
C TRP A 213 -16.86 -1.80 4.29
N GLY A 214 -16.40 -1.35 5.45
CA GLY A 214 -15.37 -2.08 6.20
C GLY A 214 -15.81 -3.48 6.63
N ALA A 215 -17.06 -3.63 7.09
CA ALA A 215 -17.63 -4.92 7.47
C ALA A 215 -17.68 -5.92 6.30
N LEU A 216 -17.99 -5.43 5.10
CA LEU A 216 -18.02 -6.22 3.87
C LEU A 216 -16.62 -6.80 3.54
N PHE A 217 -15.59 -5.96 3.59
CA PHE A 217 -14.21 -6.39 3.33
C PHE A 217 -13.68 -7.31 4.43
N GLN A 218 -14.02 -7.04 5.68
CA GLN A 218 -13.66 -7.93 6.80
C GLN A 218 -14.27 -9.32 6.62
N GLU A 219 -15.56 -9.42 6.26
CA GLU A 219 -16.20 -10.71 6.01
C GLU A 219 -15.52 -11.47 4.85
N ALA A 220 -15.23 -10.79 3.73
CA ALA A 220 -14.52 -11.40 2.61
C ALA A 220 -13.10 -11.84 3.01
N GLY A 221 -12.39 -11.01 3.75
CA GLY A 221 -11.06 -11.30 4.29
C GLY A 221 -11.03 -12.52 5.20
N ASP A 222 -11.99 -12.63 6.12
CA ASP A 222 -12.11 -13.78 7.03
C ASP A 222 -12.33 -15.09 6.28
N ARG A 223 -13.15 -15.07 5.21
CA ARG A 223 -13.35 -16.25 4.34
C ARG A 223 -12.09 -16.65 3.57
N MET A 224 -11.22 -15.70 3.25
CA MET A 224 -9.93 -15.94 2.58
C MET A 224 -8.78 -16.24 3.55
N GLY A 225 -8.97 -16.02 4.86
CA GLY A 225 -7.88 -16.03 5.84
C GLY A 225 -6.88 -14.89 5.64
N ARG A 226 -7.32 -13.74 5.09
CA ARG A 226 -6.48 -12.56 4.80
C ARG A 226 -7.13 -11.33 5.41
N THR A 227 -6.46 -10.65 6.33
CA THR A 227 -7.08 -9.53 7.05
C THR A 227 -6.97 -8.22 6.27
N PHE A 228 -8.07 -7.46 6.24
CA PHE A 228 -8.10 -6.06 5.78
C PHE A 228 -7.82 -5.06 6.92
N ASN A 229 -7.79 -5.54 8.16
CA ASN A 229 -7.54 -4.69 9.32
C ASN A 229 -6.04 -4.68 9.64
N ILE A 230 -5.32 -3.68 9.13
CA ILE A 230 -3.87 -3.55 9.26
C ILE A 230 -3.50 -2.54 10.36
N ILE A 231 -4.13 -1.37 10.34
CA ILE A 231 -3.81 -0.23 11.22
C ILE A 231 -4.77 -0.11 12.41
N GLU A 232 -5.85 -0.89 12.40
CA GLU A 232 -6.88 -0.93 13.43
C GLU A 232 -6.27 -1.43 14.74
N ASN A 233 -6.57 -0.70 15.81
CA ASN A 233 -6.10 -1.03 17.17
C ASN A 233 -4.58 -1.17 17.30
N GLY A 234 -3.80 -0.57 16.39
CA GLY A 234 -2.33 -0.63 16.41
C GLY A 234 -1.77 -2.02 16.08
N ARG A 235 -2.52 -2.85 15.35
CA ARG A 235 -2.13 -4.22 15.04
C ARG A 235 -0.77 -4.32 14.34
N ASN A 236 -0.54 -3.51 13.32
CA ASN A 236 0.76 -3.41 12.66
C ASN A 236 1.90 -3.03 13.62
N VAL A 237 1.68 -2.12 14.57
CA VAL A 237 2.67 -1.77 15.62
C VAL A 237 3.02 -2.98 16.48
N GLU A 238 2.04 -3.80 16.85
CA GLU A 238 2.29 -5.03 17.61
C GLU A 238 3.06 -6.07 16.78
N TRP A 239 2.84 -6.15 15.47
CA TRP A 239 3.67 -6.98 14.59
C TRP A 239 5.12 -6.48 14.51
N PHE A 240 5.36 -5.16 14.46
CA PHE A 240 6.70 -4.59 14.56
C PHE A 240 7.39 -5.02 15.85
N LYS A 241 6.72 -4.85 17.00
CA LYS A 241 7.25 -5.29 18.30
C LYS A 241 7.52 -6.79 18.35
N GLY A 242 6.58 -7.60 17.88
CA GLY A 242 6.68 -9.06 17.88
C GLY A 242 7.80 -9.60 16.99
N ALA A 243 8.19 -8.88 15.95
CA ALA A 243 9.31 -9.23 15.09
C ALA A 243 10.69 -8.75 15.62
N GLY A 244 10.71 -7.92 16.67
CA GLY A 244 11.94 -7.45 17.32
C GLY A 244 12.44 -6.08 16.84
N PHE A 245 11.60 -5.30 16.15
CA PHE A 245 11.97 -3.94 15.76
C PHE A 245 12.03 -3.00 16.97
N GLU A 246 12.99 -2.08 16.91
CA GLU A 246 13.21 -1.01 17.89
C GLU A 246 12.91 0.37 17.28
N ARG A 247 12.94 1.42 18.11
CA ARG A 247 12.71 2.82 17.68
C ARG A 247 11.46 2.99 16.82
N ILE A 248 10.39 2.31 17.23
CA ILE A 248 9.13 2.29 16.48
C ILE A 248 8.49 3.68 16.51
N GLY A 249 8.24 4.22 15.32
CA GLY A 249 7.50 5.47 15.12
C GLY A 249 6.21 5.20 14.36
N THR A 250 5.21 6.07 14.56
CA THR A 250 3.94 6.00 13.84
C THR A 250 3.53 7.38 13.38
N HIS A 251 2.85 7.44 12.24
CA HIS A 251 2.17 8.62 11.76
C HIS A 251 0.79 8.23 11.24
N ARG A 252 -0.26 8.93 11.67
CA ARG A 252 -1.63 8.66 11.23
C ARG A 252 -2.34 9.94 10.85
N PHE A 253 -2.98 9.96 9.70
CA PHE A 253 -3.78 11.08 9.22
C PHE A 253 -5.10 10.60 8.64
N LYS A 254 -6.07 11.52 8.56
CA LYS A 254 -7.36 11.28 7.92
C LYS A 254 -7.20 11.57 6.43
N LEU A 255 -7.61 10.62 5.59
CA LEU A 255 -7.64 10.76 4.14
C LEU A 255 -9.08 11.06 3.71
N PRO A 256 -9.39 12.31 3.32
CA PRO A 256 -10.72 12.69 2.89
C PRO A 256 -11.17 11.86 1.70
N LEU A 257 -12.46 11.56 1.64
CA LEU A 257 -13.13 10.99 0.49
C LEU A 257 -14.03 12.08 -0.10
N GLY A 258 -13.52 12.79 -1.12
CA GLY A 258 -14.13 13.98 -1.70
C GLY A 258 -13.46 15.29 -1.27
N GLY A 259 -13.63 16.33 -2.09
CA GLY A 259 -13.05 17.66 -1.89
C GLY A 259 -13.82 18.53 -0.89
N TRP A 260 -14.41 17.92 0.13
CA TRP A 260 -15.09 18.65 1.19
C TRP A 260 -14.17 19.42 2.14
N PRO A 261 -12.87 19.12 2.34
CA PRO A 261 -12.02 19.92 3.22
C PRO A 261 -11.81 21.36 2.71
N ALA A 262 -11.73 22.32 3.62
CA ALA A 262 -11.45 23.73 3.35
C ALA A 262 -9.97 23.99 3.03
N ASP A 263 -9.07 23.23 3.65
CA ASP A 263 -7.65 23.31 3.37
C ASP A 263 -7.37 22.89 1.92
N PRO A 264 -6.70 23.72 1.10
CA PRO A 264 -6.49 23.44 -0.32
C PRO A 264 -5.78 22.10 -0.59
N LYS A 265 -4.78 21.74 0.22
CA LYS A 265 -4.06 20.48 0.09
C LYS A 265 -4.99 19.30 0.32
N TRP A 266 -5.75 19.33 1.43
CA TRP A 266 -6.66 18.22 1.75
C TRP A 266 -7.88 18.16 0.82
N LYS A 267 -8.29 19.29 0.25
CA LYS A 267 -9.30 19.33 -0.81
C LYS A 267 -8.84 18.57 -2.05
N GLU A 268 -7.63 18.87 -2.52
CA GLU A 268 -7.01 18.22 -3.68
C GLU A 268 -6.81 16.72 -3.42
N VAL A 269 -6.22 16.35 -2.28
CA VAL A 269 -6.06 14.95 -1.85
C VAL A 269 -7.42 14.24 -1.83
N GLY A 270 -8.45 14.88 -1.28
CA GLY A 270 -9.80 14.32 -1.23
C GLY A 270 -10.44 14.13 -2.61
N GLN A 271 -10.18 15.03 -3.56
CA GLN A 271 -10.64 14.91 -4.94
C GLN A 271 -9.96 13.73 -5.65
N TYR A 272 -8.64 13.58 -5.50
CA TYR A 272 -7.94 12.39 -6.00
C TYR A 272 -8.51 11.10 -5.41
N ASN A 273 -8.69 11.04 -4.08
CA ASN A 273 -9.23 9.85 -3.43
C ASN A 273 -10.63 9.48 -3.95
N LEU A 274 -11.50 10.49 -4.15
CA LEU A 274 -12.83 10.26 -4.71
C LEU A 274 -12.77 9.67 -6.12
N THR A 275 -11.92 10.22 -6.99
CA THR A 275 -11.73 9.70 -8.36
C THR A 275 -11.23 8.26 -8.33
N ILE A 276 -10.18 7.99 -7.54
CA ILE A 276 -9.59 6.64 -7.39
C ILE A 276 -10.67 5.64 -6.96
N VAL A 277 -11.42 5.95 -5.90
CA VAL A 277 -12.42 5.03 -5.36
C VAL A 277 -13.58 4.83 -6.33
N ASP A 278 -14.11 5.90 -6.93
CA ASP A 278 -15.26 5.83 -7.85
C ASP A 278 -14.97 5.00 -9.12
N GLU A 279 -13.78 5.20 -9.69
CA GLU A 279 -13.33 4.48 -10.90
C GLU A 279 -12.92 3.03 -10.60
N SER A 280 -12.41 2.78 -9.39
CA SER A 280 -11.92 1.46 -8.97
C SER A 280 -12.94 0.59 -8.24
N LEU A 281 -14.16 1.09 -7.97
CA LEU A 281 -15.19 0.37 -7.20
C LEU A 281 -15.35 -1.09 -7.64
N GLU A 282 -15.49 -1.33 -8.94
CA GLU A 282 -15.64 -2.70 -9.47
C GLU A 282 -14.38 -3.54 -9.20
N GLY A 283 -13.19 -2.96 -9.37
CA GLY A 283 -11.93 -3.66 -9.11
C GLY A 283 -11.82 -4.10 -7.64
N TYR A 284 -12.28 -3.26 -6.71
CA TYR A 284 -12.22 -3.57 -5.29
C TYR A 284 -13.18 -4.69 -4.87
N VAL A 285 -14.40 -4.71 -5.41
CA VAL A 285 -15.46 -5.58 -4.89
C VAL A 285 -15.75 -6.79 -5.76
N LEU A 286 -15.43 -6.78 -7.05
CA LEU A 286 -15.88 -7.82 -7.98
C LEU A 286 -15.46 -9.22 -7.52
N PHE A 287 -14.15 -9.44 -7.35
CA PHE A 287 -13.63 -10.74 -6.94
C PHE A 287 -14.15 -11.16 -5.57
N LEU A 288 -14.12 -10.25 -4.60
CA LEU A 288 -14.56 -10.51 -3.22
C LEU A 288 -16.04 -10.92 -3.20
N LEU A 289 -16.90 -10.16 -3.87
CA LEU A 289 -18.33 -10.41 -3.82
C LEU A 289 -18.75 -11.63 -4.64
N THR A 290 -18.16 -11.86 -5.82
CA THR A 290 -18.52 -13.03 -6.63
C THR A 290 -17.84 -14.31 -6.13
N ASN A 291 -16.51 -14.34 -6.08
CA ASN A 291 -15.76 -15.57 -5.89
C ASN A 291 -15.67 -15.97 -4.41
N VAL A 292 -15.66 -15.01 -3.49
CA VAL A 292 -15.54 -15.29 -2.05
C VAL A 292 -16.90 -15.30 -1.36
N MET A 293 -17.79 -14.36 -1.70
CA MET A 293 -19.10 -14.21 -1.07
C MET A 293 -20.26 -14.85 -1.84
N GLY A 294 -20.06 -15.26 -3.10
CA GLY A 294 -21.05 -16.00 -3.89
C GLY A 294 -22.19 -15.13 -4.43
N TRP A 295 -22.01 -13.82 -4.52
CA TRP A 295 -23.01 -12.93 -5.13
C TRP A 295 -23.02 -13.13 -6.64
N ASP A 296 -24.20 -13.02 -7.25
CA ASP A 296 -24.27 -12.93 -8.71
C ASP A 296 -23.78 -11.55 -9.19
N TYR A 297 -23.28 -11.52 -10.43
CA TYR A 297 -22.71 -10.30 -11.01
C TYR A 297 -23.71 -9.14 -11.09
N ALA A 298 -24.99 -9.41 -11.33
CA ALA A 298 -26.01 -8.36 -11.43
C ALA A 298 -26.23 -7.67 -10.08
N LYS A 299 -26.23 -8.44 -8.98
CA LYS A 299 -26.26 -7.92 -7.62
C LYS A 299 -25.02 -7.08 -7.30
N VAL A 300 -23.83 -7.51 -7.74
CA VAL A 300 -22.59 -6.74 -7.57
C VAL A 300 -22.66 -5.40 -8.31
N GLN A 301 -23.14 -5.39 -9.56
CA GLN A 301 -23.31 -4.15 -10.32
C GLN A 301 -24.33 -3.21 -9.69
N ALA A 302 -25.42 -3.74 -9.13
CA ALA A 302 -26.40 -2.94 -8.38
C ALA A 302 -25.77 -2.30 -7.13
N PHE A 303 -24.97 -3.06 -6.37
CA PHE A 303 -24.23 -2.53 -5.21
C PHE A 303 -23.24 -1.44 -5.61
N ILE A 304 -22.45 -1.66 -6.68
CA ILE A 304 -21.52 -0.65 -7.21
C ILE A 304 -22.27 0.64 -7.59
N ALA A 305 -23.41 0.53 -8.25
CA ALA A 305 -24.22 1.69 -8.64
C ALA A 305 -24.76 2.46 -7.42
N GLU A 306 -25.18 1.76 -6.37
CA GLU A 306 -25.63 2.37 -5.11
C GLU A 306 -24.46 3.06 -4.38
N THR A 307 -23.33 2.37 -4.22
CA THR A 307 -22.13 2.93 -3.58
C THR A 307 -21.63 4.16 -4.33
N ARG A 308 -21.61 4.14 -5.66
CA ARG A 308 -21.24 5.29 -6.49
C ARG A 308 -22.16 6.50 -6.26
N LYS A 309 -23.47 6.26 -6.12
CA LYS A 309 -24.41 7.33 -5.80
C LYS A 309 -24.10 7.93 -4.43
N THR A 310 -23.78 7.10 -3.45
CA THR A 310 -23.36 7.54 -2.11
C THR A 310 -22.06 8.35 -2.20
N LEU A 311 -20.99 7.84 -2.83
CA LEU A 311 -19.71 8.54 -2.99
C LEU A 311 -19.84 9.95 -3.59
N ARG A 312 -20.77 10.13 -4.53
CA ARG A 312 -21.01 11.42 -5.21
C ARG A 312 -21.92 12.36 -4.42
N ASP A 313 -22.44 11.95 -3.27
CA ASP A 313 -23.21 12.81 -2.38
C ASP A 313 -22.29 13.81 -1.65
N ARG A 314 -22.36 15.06 -2.09
CA ARG A 314 -21.53 16.16 -1.58
C ARG A 314 -21.84 16.57 -0.14
N SER A 315 -22.93 16.07 0.46
CA SER A 315 -23.23 16.29 1.87
C SER A 315 -22.42 15.39 2.81
N MET A 316 -21.72 14.39 2.28
CA MET A 316 -20.88 13.51 3.08
C MET A 316 -19.48 14.08 3.25
N HIS A 317 -19.03 14.13 4.50
CA HIS A 317 -17.68 14.51 4.90
C HIS A 317 -16.89 13.24 5.32
N ALA A 318 -16.95 12.25 4.43
CA ALA A 318 -16.37 10.94 4.67
C ALA A 318 -14.85 10.97 4.59
N TYR A 319 -14.19 10.10 5.35
CA TYR A 319 -12.76 9.84 5.27
C TYR A 319 -12.45 8.40 5.70
N CYS A 320 -11.28 7.89 5.32
CA CYS A 320 -10.67 6.74 5.97
C CYS A 320 -9.36 7.19 6.64
N ASP A 321 -8.81 6.39 7.54
CA ASP A 321 -7.49 6.70 8.10
C ASP A 321 -6.37 6.10 7.26
N VAL A 322 -5.24 6.79 7.18
CA VAL A 322 -3.97 6.23 6.71
C VAL A 322 -3.03 6.11 7.89
N GLY A 323 -2.43 4.94 8.09
CA GLY A 323 -1.46 4.68 9.13
C GLY A 323 -0.12 4.27 8.53
N THR A 324 0.94 4.99 8.90
CA THR A 324 2.32 4.60 8.61
C THR A 324 3.00 4.23 9.93
N VAL A 325 3.73 3.13 9.92
CA VAL A 325 4.58 2.68 11.04
C VAL A 325 5.94 2.34 10.48
N TRP A 326 6.98 2.69 11.22
CA TRP A 326 8.35 2.29 10.89
C TRP A 326 9.09 1.82 12.13
N GLY A 327 10.11 1.01 11.92
CA GLY A 327 10.96 0.46 12.99
C GLY A 327 12.34 0.09 12.48
N GLN A 328 13.33 0.19 13.35
CA GLN A 328 14.72 -0.12 13.05
C GLN A 328 15.07 -1.51 13.58
N LYS A 329 15.82 -2.29 12.80
CA LYS A 329 16.51 -3.46 13.35
C LYS A 329 17.65 -2.99 14.25
N ALA A 330 17.80 -3.57 15.44
CA ALA A 330 18.85 -3.19 16.38
C ALA A 330 20.23 -3.16 15.70
N ALA A 331 21.00 -2.10 15.95
CA ALA A 331 22.39 -2.02 15.51
C ALA A 331 23.23 -3.04 16.28
N VAL A 332 24.30 -3.57 15.67
CA VAL A 332 25.28 -4.35 16.42
C VAL A 332 26.00 -3.38 17.36
N THR A 333 25.72 -3.47 18.65
CA THR A 333 26.57 -2.81 19.67
C THR A 333 27.91 -3.53 19.65
N ALA A 334 28.98 -2.84 19.29
CA ALA A 334 30.32 -3.37 19.49
C ALA A 334 30.51 -3.61 21.00
N ASP A 335 30.81 -4.84 21.39
CA ASP A 335 31.17 -5.17 22.78
C ASP A 335 32.36 -4.29 23.19
N PRO A 336 32.23 -3.45 24.23
CA PRO A 336 33.36 -2.70 24.75
C PRO A 336 34.16 -3.62 25.68
N GLU A 337 34.89 -4.61 25.15
CA GLU A 337 36.02 -5.28 25.85
C GLU A 337 36.63 -6.42 25.00
N THR A 338 37.54 -6.07 24.09
CA THR A 338 38.73 -6.89 23.80
C THR A 338 39.93 -5.98 23.58
N GLU A 339 40.12 -5.00 24.47
CA GLU A 339 41.42 -4.35 24.59
C GLU A 339 42.32 -5.32 25.35
N THR A 340 43.11 -6.08 24.60
CA THR A 340 44.11 -7.00 25.11
C THR A 340 45.02 -6.29 26.10
N ALA A 341 44.99 -6.72 27.37
CA ALA A 341 45.94 -6.29 28.38
C ALA A 341 47.38 -6.59 27.90
N PRO A 342 48.32 -5.62 27.98
CA PRO A 342 49.69 -5.87 27.60
C PRO A 342 50.33 -6.86 28.58
N THR A 343 50.88 -7.94 28.03
CA THR A 343 51.68 -8.92 28.76
C THR A 343 52.93 -8.24 29.31
N THR A 344 52.96 -7.96 30.61
CA THR A 344 54.18 -7.56 31.32
C THR A 344 55.06 -8.78 31.51
N THR A 345 56.13 -8.89 30.72
CA THR A 345 57.26 -9.78 31.01
C THR A 345 58.11 -9.17 32.12
N ALA A 346 58.33 -9.94 33.18
CA ALA A 346 59.40 -9.74 34.16
C ALA A 346 60.17 -11.06 34.31
#